data_AF-A0A6A4V2K5-F1
#
_entry.id   AF-A0A6A4V2K5-F1
#
_cell.length_a   1.000
_cell.length_b   1.000
_cell.length_c   1.000
_cell.angle_alpha   90.00
_cell.angle_beta   90.00
_cell.angle_gamma   90.00
#
_symmetry.space_group_name_H-M   'P 1'
#
loop_
_entity.id
_entity.type
_entity.pdbx_description
1 polymer ?
#
loop_
_entity_poly.entity_id
_entity_poly.type
_entity_poly.pdbx_seq_one_letter_code
_entity_poly.pdbx_strand_id
1 'polypeptide(L)'
;MMRVCRKGFTLIELLITIVIIAILAAIFIPYFVGYVVKSERSKDETNCSSLFSQASQELFSDQALSIGDSEAEPNANTGHMVIQYTIDATSEIFSSFVCKKDSWTHTIK
;
A
#
# COMPACT_ATOMS: atom_id res chain seq x y z
N MET A 1 40.36 -10.02 -44.08
CA MET A 1 40.45 -9.79 -42.62
C MET A 1 39.85 -8.43 -42.33
N MET A 2 38.65 -8.37 -41.76
CA MET A 2 37.89 -7.12 -41.58
C MET A 2 38.17 -6.53 -40.20
N ARG A 3 38.79 -5.34 -40.16
CA ARG A 3 39.02 -4.62 -38.90
C ARG A 3 37.76 -3.86 -38.52
N VAL A 4 37.15 -4.24 -37.41
CA VAL A 4 36.06 -3.47 -36.81
C VAL A 4 36.67 -2.23 -36.17
N CYS A 5 36.40 -1.06 -36.74
CA CYS A 5 36.81 0.22 -36.18
C CYS A 5 35.92 0.50 -34.96
N ARG A 6 36.48 0.44 -33.75
CA ARG A 6 35.74 0.73 -32.51
C ARG A 6 35.60 2.24 -32.38
N LYS A 7 34.39 2.76 -32.64
CA LYS A 7 34.05 4.16 -32.40
C LYS A 7 33.99 4.38 -30.89
N GLY A 8 34.92 5.17 -30.36
CA GLY A 8 34.97 5.51 -28.94
C GLY A 8 33.84 6.46 -28.56
N PHE A 9 33.33 6.30 -27.34
CA PHE A 9 32.34 7.19 -26.75
C PHE A 9 32.98 8.55 -26.47
N THR A 10 32.32 9.62 -26.90
CA THR A 10 32.85 10.97 -26.70
C THR A 10 32.42 11.51 -25.33
N LEU A 11 33.28 12.29 -24.67
CA LEU A 11 32.93 12.94 -23.39
C LEU A 11 31.73 13.90 -23.55
N ILE A 12 31.54 14.45 -24.74
CA ILE A 12 30.42 15.34 -25.04
C ILE A 12 29.09 14.58 -25.12
N GLU A 13 29.07 13.35 -25.64
CA GLU A 13 27.88 12.49 -25.62
C GLU A 13 27.45 12.20 -24.18
N LEU A 14 28.40 11.97 -23.27
CA LEU A 14 28.10 11.78 -21.84
C LEU A 14 27.54 13.06 -21.20
N LEU A 15 28.14 14.21 -21.50
CA LEU A 15 27.76 15.50 -20.90
C LEU A 15 26.32 15.87 -21.25
N ILE A 16 25.93 15.73 -22.51
CA ILE A 16 24.57 16.05 -22.95
C ILE A 16 23.57 15.07 -22.31
N THR A 17 23.94 13.80 -22.19
CA THR A 17 23.08 12.77 -21.61
C THR A 17 22.75 13.05 -20.13
N ILE A 18 23.74 13.41 -19.31
CA ILE A 18 23.50 13.72 -17.89
C ILE A 18 22.65 14.99 -17.73
N VAL A 19 22.80 15.97 -18.63
CA VAL A 19 21.98 17.20 -18.62
C VAL A 19 20.52 16.87 -18.92
N ILE A 20 20.26 16.03 -19.93
CA ILE A 20 18.88 15.61 -20.26
C ILE A 20 18.27 14.80 -19.11
N ILE A 21 19.02 13.84 -18.53
CA ILE A 21 18.55 13.04 -17.39
C ILE A 21 18.22 13.94 -16.18
N ALA A 22 19.03 14.96 -15.91
CA ALA A 22 18.78 15.89 -14.79
C ALA A 22 17.46 16.65 -14.95
N ILE A 23 17.15 17.13 -16.16
CA ILE A 23 15.90 17.83 -16.46
C ILE A 23 14.70 16.88 -16.32
N LEU A 24 14.80 15.66 -16.87
CA LEU A 24 13.73 14.67 -16.76
C LEU A 24 13.50 14.24 -15.31
N ALA A 25 14.57 13.97 -14.56
CA ALA A 25 14.50 13.54 -13.16
C ALA A 25 13.83 14.59 -12.26
N ALA A 26 14.08 15.88 -12.50
CA ALA A 26 13.47 16.97 -11.72
C ALA A 26 11.94 16.94 -11.78
N ILE A 27 11.37 16.60 -12.93
CA ILE A 27 9.92 16.48 -13.12
C ILE A 27 9.44 15.09 -12.68
N PHE A 28 10.20 14.04 -12.98
CA PHE A 28 9.78 12.65 -12.81
C PHE A 28 9.72 12.19 -11.34
N ILE A 29 10.68 12.59 -10.50
CA ILE A 29 10.75 12.16 -9.08
C ILE A 29 9.47 12.47 -8.29
N PRO A 30 8.92 13.71 -8.29
CA PRO A 30 7.72 14.00 -7.51
C PRO A 30 6.50 13.19 -7.98
N TYR A 31 6.39 12.90 -9.29
CA TYR A 31 5.33 12.02 -9.80
C TYR A 31 5.49 10.60 -9.26
N PHE A 32 6.71 10.05 -9.29
CA PHE A 32 6.97 8.68 -8.85
C PHE A 32 6.68 8.46 -7.36
N VAL A 33 6.99 9.43 -6.50
CA VAL A 33 6.73 9.34 -5.05
C VAL A 33 5.23 9.14 -4.74
N GLY A 34 4.34 9.83 -5.46
CA GLY A 34 2.89 9.66 -5.29
C GLY A 34 2.40 8.24 -5.67
N TYR A 35 2.98 7.67 -6.73
CA TYR A 35 2.66 6.29 -7.14
C TYR A 35 3.14 5.26 -6.12
N VAL A 36 4.34 5.44 -5.54
CA VAL A 36 4.86 4.55 -4.49
C VAL A 36 3.92 4.56 -3.29
N VAL A 37 3.54 5.74 -2.77
CA VAL A 37 2.63 5.84 -1.62
C VAL A 37 1.26 5.21 -1.92
N LYS A 38 0.71 5.38 -3.12
CA LYS A 38 -0.55 4.74 -3.51
C LYS A 38 -0.41 3.21 -3.56
N SER A 39 0.69 2.70 -4.09
CA SER A 39 0.96 1.26 -4.13
C SER A 39 1.16 0.67 -2.73
N GLU A 40 1.79 1.40 -1.82
CA GLU A 40 1.94 0.99 -0.42
C GLU A 40 0.57 0.92 0.28
N ARG A 41 -0.28 1.93 0.09
CA ARG A 41 -1.66 1.91 0.63
C ARG A 41 -2.48 0.73 0.11
N SER A 42 -2.43 0.46 -1.20
CA SER A 42 -3.16 -0.67 -1.79
C SER A 42 -2.64 -2.03 -1.29
N LYS A 43 -1.32 -2.14 -1.02
CA LYS A 43 -0.73 -3.33 -0.39
C LYS A 43 -1.19 -3.48 1.05
N ASP A 44 -1.20 -2.39 1.82
CA ASP A 44 -1.66 -2.39 3.21
C ASP A 44 -3.15 -2.75 3.31
N GLU A 45 -3.97 -2.28 2.37
CA GLU A 45 -5.39 -2.63 2.26
C GLU A 45 -5.62 -4.11 2.00
N THR A 46 -4.93 -4.66 1.00
CA THR A 46 -5.02 -6.08 0.66
C THR A 46 -4.54 -6.95 1.84
N ASN A 47 -3.44 -6.55 2.48
CA ASN A 47 -2.89 -7.26 3.63
C ASN A 47 -3.88 -7.23 4.81
N CYS A 48 -4.45 -6.06 5.12
CA CYS A 48 -5.45 -5.89 6.17
C CYS A 48 -6.67 -6.79 5.96
N SER A 49 -7.23 -6.80 4.75
CA SER A 49 -8.38 -7.65 4.41
C SER A 49 -8.05 -9.14 4.53
N SER A 50 -6.85 -9.56 4.08
CA SER A 50 -6.42 -10.96 4.19
C SER A 50 -6.18 -11.41 5.63
N LEU A 51 -5.59 -10.55 6.47
CA LEU A 51 -5.37 -10.83 7.89
C LEU A 51 -6.68 -10.88 8.66
N PHE A 52 -7.62 -9.98 8.33
CA PHE A 52 -8.95 -9.98 8.89
C PHE A 52 -9.72 -11.25 8.52
N SER A 53 -9.69 -11.66 7.24
CA SER A 53 -10.31 -12.91 6.80
C SER A 53 -9.72 -14.11 7.56
N GLN A 54 -8.40 -14.19 7.74
CA GLN A 54 -7.74 -15.24 8.51
C GLN A 54 -8.15 -15.23 10.00
N ALA A 55 -8.06 -14.08 10.67
CA ALA A 55 -8.42 -13.95 12.08
C ALA A 55 -9.90 -14.25 12.33
N SER A 56 -10.76 -13.80 11.41
CA SER A 56 -12.19 -14.08 11.47
C SER A 56 -12.47 -15.58 11.26
N GLN A 57 -11.76 -16.24 10.34
CA GLN A 57 -11.89 -17.68 10.11
C GLN A 57 -11.49 -18.52 11.34
N GLU A 58 -10.48 -18.10 12.11
CA GLU A 58 -10.13 -18.73 13.39
C GLU A 58 -11.17 -18.48 14.49
N LEU A 59 -11.82 -17.32 14.50
CA LEU A 59 -12.87 -16.98 15.47
C LEU A 59 -14.24 -17.64 15.12
N PHE A 60 -14.52 -17.88 13.85
CA PHE A 60 -15.80 -18.41 13.36
C PHE A 60 -15.95 -19.93 13.42
N SER A 61 -14.93 -20.68 13.83
CA SER A 61 -15.14 -22.11 14.12
C SER A 61 -16.09 -22.33 15.30
N ASP A 62 -16.38 -21.30 16.11
CA ASP A 62 -17.20 -21.42 17.32
C ASP A 62 -18.54 -20.66 17.27
N GLN A 63 -18.64 -19.44 16.70
CA GLN A 63 -19.93 -18.74 16.55
C GLN A 63 -20.10 -18.01 15.21
N ALA A 64 -21.20 -18.33 14.50
CA ALA A 64 -21.56 -17.78 13.20
C ALA A 64 -22.05 -16.32 13.30
N LEU A 65 -21.13 -15.36 13.26
CA LEU A 65 -21.45 -13.95 13.06
C LEU A 65 -21.02 -13.55 11.64
N SER A 66 -22.01 -13.26 10.80
CA SER A 66 -21.79 -12.75 9.44
C SER A 66 -21.24 -11.33 9.51
N ILE A 67 -19.94 -11.18 9.34
CA ILE A 67 -19.36 -9.86 9.07
C ILE A 67 -19.68 -9.54 7.60
N GLY A 68 -20.57 -8.58 7.38
CA GLY A 68 -20.83 -8.05 6.03
C GLY A 68 -19.56 -7.44 5.45
N ASP A 69 -19.41 -7.50 4.13
CA ASP A 69 -18.25 -7.03 3.37
C ASP A 69 -17.86 -5.61 3.78
N SER A 70 -16.92 -5.50 4.72
CA SER A 70 -16.46 -4.23 5.27
C SER A 70 -15.11 -3.94 4.62
N GLU A 71 -15.12 -3.00 3.69
CA GLU A 71 -13.91 -2.54 3.01
C GLU A 71 -12.98 -1.87 4.03
N ALA A 72 -11.68 -2.10 3.89
CA ALA A 72 -10.71 -1.51 4.80
C ALA A 72 -10.51 -0.04 4.41
N GLU A 73 -10.83 0.88 5.33
CA GLU A 73 -10.70 2.32 5.08
C GLU A 73 -9.56 2.92 5.91
N PRO A 74 -8.83 3.93 5.37
CA PRO A 74 -7.81 4.63 6.14
C PRO A 74 -8.45 5.52 7.22
N ASN A 75 -8.08 5.32 8.47
CA ASN A 75 -8.51 6.16 9.57
C ASN A 75 -7.91 7.58 9.45
N ALA A 76 -8.76 8.61 9.43
CA ALA A 76 -8.34 10.00 9.25
C ALA A 76 -7.37 10.53 10.33
N ASN A 77 -7.35 9.92 11.52
CA ASN A 77 -6.54 10.36 12.66
C ASN A 77 -5.18 9.64 12.75
N THR A 78 -5.10 8.39 12.29
CA THR A 78 -3.88 7.57 12.41
C THR A 78 -3.25 7.20 11.07
N GLY A 79 -3.98 7.34 9.96
CA GLY A 79 -3.55 6.91 8.63
C GLY A 79 -3.45 5.39 8.45
N HIS A 80 -3.80 4.61 9.48
CA HIS A 80 -3.82 3.15 9.43
C HIS A 80 -5.10 2.63 8.80
N MET A 81 -5.03 1.48 8.14
CA MET A 81 -6.19 0.76 7.61
C MET A 81 -7.05 0.25 8.78
N VAL A 82 -8.36 0.49 8.73
CA VAL A 82 -9.31 0.05 9.75
C VAL A 82 -10.49 -0.65 9.09
N ILE A 83 -10.89 -1.79 9.65
CA ILE A 83 -12.14 -2.48 9.34
C ILE A 83 -13.05 -2.31 10.55
N GLN A 84 -14.25 -1.77 10.31
CA GLN A 84 -15.26 -1.54 11.34
C GLN A 84 -16.45 -2.44 11.04
N TYR A 85 -16.93 -3.17 12.04
CA TYR A 85 -18.13 -3.98 11.90
C TYR A 85 -19.02 -3.77 13.12
N THR A 86 -20.32 -3.74 12.86
CA THR A 86 -21.36 -3.60 13.87
C THR A 86 -21.95 -4.97 14.16
N ILE A 87 -22.08 -5.32 15.44
CA ILE A 87 -22.55 -6.65 15.87
C ILE A 87 -24.03 -6.62 16.30
N ASP A 88 -24.63 -5.43 16.45
CA ASP A 88 -26.02 -5.24 16.89
C ASP A 88 -26.76 -4.16 16.07
N ALA A 89 -28.10 -4.23 16.01
CA ALA A 89 -28.94 -3.30 15.24
C ALA A 89 -28.94 -1.84 15.75
N THR A 90 -28.28 -1.57 16.88
CA THR A 90 -27.99 -0.23 17.37
C THR A 90 -26.73 0.26 16.67
N SER A 91 -26.83 1.34 15.90
CA SER A 91 -25.82 1.84 14.95
C SER A 91 -24.47 2.31 15.54
N GLU A 92 -24.01 1.74 16.66
CA GLU A 92 -22.77 2.03 17.34
C GLU A 92 -21.68 1.03 16.91
N ILE A 93 -20.52 1.54 16.51
CA ILE A 93 -19.37 0.72 16.10
C ILE A 93 -18.75 0.09 17.35
N PHE A 94 -19.13 -1.15 17.64
CA PHE A 94 -18.70 -1.89 18.83
C PHE A 94 -17.29 -2.48 18.69
N SER A 95 -16.82 -2.71 17.46
CA SER A 95 -15.52 -3.35 17.24
C SER A 95 -14.78 -2.77 16.04
N SER A 96 -13.49 -2.52 16.24
CA SER A 96 -12.58 -2.04 15.20
C SER A 96 -11.32 -2.90 15.14
N PHE A 97 -10.97 -3.31 13.92
CA PHE A 97 -9.70 -3.93 13.61
C PHE A 97 -8.81 -2.88 12.95
N VAL A 98 -7.69 -2.57 13.57
CA VAL A 98 -6.69 -1.65 13.00
C VAL A 98 -5.50 -2.47 12.53
N CYS A 99 -5.21 -2.40 11.23
CA CYS A 99 -4.02 -3.02 10.65
C CYS A 99 -2.90 -2.00 10.56
N LYS A 100 -1.76 -2.33 11.15
CA LYS A 100 -0.49 -1.61 11.04
C LYS A 100 0.51 -2.51 10.32
N LYS A 101 1.57 -1.91 9.77
CA LYS A 101 2.62 -2.58 8.99
C LYS A 101 3.12 -3.92 9.61
N ASP A 102 3.32 -3.94 10.92
CA ASP A 102 3.90 -5.09 11.65
C ASP A 102 3.01 -5.62 12.78
N SER A 103 1.78 -5.14 12.92
CA SER A 103 0.90 -5.51 14.04
C SER A 103 -0.56 -5.22 13.73
N TRP A 104 -1.46 -6.06 14.24
CA TRP A 104 -2.90 -5.77 14.24
C TRP A 104 -3.37 -5.53 15.67
N THR A 105 -4.33 -4.63 15.85
CA THR A 105 -4.98 -4.40 17.14
C THR A 105 -6.48 -4.49 16.97
N HIS A 106 -7.10 -5.38 17.74
CA HIS A 106 -8.55 -5.50 17.87
C HIS A 106 -8.99 -4.72 19.10
N THR A 107 -9.91 -3.78 18.92
CA THR A 107 -10.47 -2.99 20.02
C THR A 107 -11.98 -3.14 20.02
N ILE A 108 -12.50 -3.66 21.13
CA ILE A 108 -13.91 -3.71 21.46
C ILE A 108 -14.21 -2.47 22.32
N LYS A 109 -15.22 -1.67 21.94
CA LYS A 109 -15.67 -0.49 22.69
C LYS A 109 -16.99 -0.77 23.38
#